data_AF-A0A1C0VE93-F1
#
_entry.id   AF-A0A1C0VE93-F1
#
_cell.length_a   1.000
_cell.length_b   1.000
_cell.length_c   1.000
_cell.angle_alpha   90.00
_cell.angle_beta   90.00
_cell.angle_gamma   90.00
#
_symmetry.space_group_name_H-M   'P 1'
#
loop_
_entity.id
_entity.type
_entity.pdbx_description
1 polymer ?
#
loop_
_entity_poly.entity_id
_entity_poly.type
_entity_poly.pdbx_seq_one_letter_code
_entity_poly.pdbx_strand_id
1 'polypeptide(L)'
;MINNFASGVQVFDSCKSDEKTLIANSAALVIEANVNRRYAAFINTSVVEITLSFTEANKAAINKGIVLKPGGSYEINSTNLYLGAVSAISKFAAKFSFMECVE
;
A
#
# COMPACT_ATOMS: atom_id res chain seq x y z
N MET A 1 -23.34 10.27 -17.08
CA MET A 1 -23.56 9.28 -16.01
C MET A 1 -23.79 10.06 -14.73
N ILE A 2 -24.89 9.82 -14.02
CA ILE A 2 -25.19 10.49 -12.74
C ILE A 2 -24.54 9.61 -11.66
N ASN A 3 -23.44 10.07 -11.06
CA ASN A 3 -22.84 9.41 -9.92
C ASN A 3 -23.62 9.81 -8.67
N ASN A 4 -24.70 9.08 -8.38
CA ASN A 4 -25.40 9.19 -7.11
C ASN A 4 -24.58 8.44 -6.04
N PHE A 5 -23.54 9.09 -5.53
CA PHE A 5 -22.76 8.55 -4.43
C PHE A 5 -23.62 8.58 -3.17
N ALA A 6 -23.80 7.42 -2.53
CA ALA A 6 -24.43 7.34 -1.23
C ALA A 6 -23.68 8.25 -0.24
N SER A 7 -24.42 8.93 0.64
CA SER A 7 -23.83 9.73 1.73
C SER A 7 -22.83 8.86 2.51
N GLY A 8 -21.56 9.28 2.52
CA GLY A 8 -20.46 8.56 3.16
C GLY A 8 -19.45 7.88 2.21
N VAL A 9 -19.67 7.92 0.89
CA VAL A 9 -18.62 7.51 -0.07
C VAL A 9 -17.57 8.61 -0.14
N GLN A 10 -16.34 8.30 0.30
CA GLN A 10 -15.20 9.17 0.01
C GLN A 10 -14.87 9.05 -1.47
N VAL A 11 -15.08 10.14 -2.20
CA VAL A 11 -14.64 10.32 -3.58
C VAL A 11 -13.31 11.06 -3.51
N PHE A 12 -12.31 10.55 -4.22
CA PHE A 12 -11.00 11.17 -4.32
C PHE A 12 -10.80 11.68 -5.75
N ASP A 13 -10.35 12.91 -5.89
CA ASP A 13 -10.17 13.56 -7.20
C ASP A 13 -8.80 13.24 -7.81
N SER A 14 -7.82 12.88 -6.97
CA SER A 14 -6.45 12.55 -7.39
C SER A 14 -5.99 11.23 -6.78
N CYS A 15 -6.03 10.17 -7.59
CA CYS A 15 -5.49 8.85 -7.23
C CYS A 15 -4.44 8.41 -8.26
N LYS A 16 -3.33 7.87 -7.76
CA LYS A 16 -2.32 7.19 -8.55
C LYS A 16 -2.30 5.72 -8.17
N SER A 17 -2.42 4.83 -9.15
CA SER A 17 -2.23 3.39 -8.99
C SER A 17 -1.04 2.91 -9.79
N ASP A 18 -0.37 1.87 -9.29
CA ASP A 18 0.76 1.23 -9.96
C ASP A 18 0.95 -0.20 -9.44
N GLU A 19 1.86 -0.95 -10.05
CA GLU A 19 2.30 -2.25 -9.59
C GLU A 19 3.76 -2.18 -9.12
N LYS A 20 4.08 -2.96 -8.09
CA LYS A 20 5.43 -3.07 -7.56
C LYS A 20 5.89 -4.51 -7.62
N THR A 21 7.04 -4.72 -8.24
CA THR A 21 7.78 -5.98 -8.17
C THR A 21 8.85 -5.88 -7.08
N LEU A 22 8.91 -6.91 -6.23
CA LEU A 22 9.92 -7.06 -5.19
C LEU A 22 10.93 -8.13 -5.58
N ILE A 23 12.20 -7.84 -5.32
CA ILE A 23 13.27 -8.83 -5.38
C ILE A 23 13.28 -9.58 -4.04
N ALA A 24 13.53 -10.89 -4.09
CA ALA A 24 13.59 -11.73 -2.89
C ALA A 24 14.56 -11.17 -1.84
N ASN A 25 14.09 -11.04 -0.60
CA ASN A 25 14.84 -10.51 0.55
C ASN A 25 15.37 -9.07 0.39
N SER A 26 14.82 -8.31 -0.55
CA SER A 26 15.15 -6.91 -0.75
C SER A 26 13.92 -6.04 -0.57
N ALA A 27 14.01 -5.07 0.33
CA ALA A 27 12.96 -4.11 0.55
C ALA A 27 12.94 -3.06 -0.57
N ALA A 28 11.75 -2.61 -0.94
CA ALA A 28 11.56 -1.50 -1.86
C ALA A 28 10.58 -0.49 -1.28
N LEU A 29 10.85 0.79 -1.52
CA LEU A 29 9.91 1.86 -1.22
C LEU A 29 8.73 1.79 -2.19
N VAL A 30 7.51 1.90 -1.65
CA VAL A 30 6.25 1.77 -2.40
C VAL A 30 5.63 3.13 -2.62
N ILE A 31 5.39 3.84 -1.52
CA ILE A 31 4.92 5.23 -1.51
C ILE A 31 5.76 6.04 -0.54
N GLU A 32 6.07 7.28 -0.93
CA GLU A 32 6.82 8.24 -0.13
C GLU A 32 6.01 8.73 1.08
N ALA A 33 6.63 9.42 2.03
CA ALA A 33 5.87 10.19 3.01
C ALA A 33 5.07 11.30 2.31
N ASN A 34 3.79 11.43 2.64
CA ASN A 34 2.89 12.40 2.00
C ASN A 34 1.85 12.92 2.99
N VAL A 35 1.96 14.22 3.31
CA VAL A 35 1.06 14.90 4.25
C VAL A 35 -0.36 15.09 3.70
N ASN A 36 -0.53 15.02 2.37
CA ASN A 36 -1.81 15.18 1.70
C ASN A 36 -2.50 13.83 1.43
N ARG A 37 -1.89 12.70 1.83
CA ARG A 37 -2.52 11.38 1.67
C ARG A 37 -3.84 11.33 2.41
N ARG A 38 -4.88 10.88 1.73
CA ARG A 38 -6.20 10.59 2.32
C ARG A 38 -6.54 9.11 2.30
N TYR A 39 -6.00 8.39 1.32
CA TYR A 39 -6.20 6.97 1.17
C TYR A 39 -4.99 6.30 0.54
N ALA A 40 -4.73 5.05 0.91
CA ALA A 40 -3.89 4.17 0.13
C ALA A 40 -4.39 2.72 0.25
N ALA A 41 -4.23 1.94 -0.81
CA ALA A 41 -4.52 0.52 -0.80
C ALA A 41 -3.33 -0.27 -1.33
N PHE A 42 -3.13 -1.45 -0.77
CA PHE A 42 -2.11 -2.40 -1.18
C PHE A 42 -2.76 -3.76 -1.35
N ILE A 43 -2.63 -4.37 -2.52
CA ILE A 43 -3.26 -5.65 -2.86
C ILE A 43 -2.18 -6.63 -3.29
N ASN A 44 -1.98 -7.68 -2.49
CA ASN A 44 -1.01 -8.72 -2.81
C ASN A 44 -1.54 -9.63 -3.93
N THR A 45 -1.08 -9.38 -5.16
CA THR A 45 -1.40 -10.16 -6.36
C THR A 45 -0.44 -11.33 -6.58
N SER A 46 0.53 -11.55 -5.69
CA SER A 46 1.45 -12.68 -5.77
C SER A 46 0.95 -13.92 -5.05
N VAL A 47 1.57 -15.05 -5.37
CA VAL A 47 1.33 -16.35 -4.71
C VAL A 47 2.14 -16.52 -3.41
N VAL A 48 2.89 -15.49 -2.99
CA VAL A 48 3.70 -15.49 -1.77
C VAL A 48 3.27 -14.36 -0.84
N GLU A 49 3.68 -14.41 0.42
CA GLU A 49 3.39 -13.33 1.36
C GLU A 49 4.29 -12.10 1.15
N ILE A 50 3.75 -10.93 1.46
CA ILE A 50 4.45 -9.65 1.43
C ILE A 50 4.32 -8.99 2.80
N THR A 51 5.39 -8.40 3.33
CA THR A 51 5.34 -7.56 4.53
C THR A 51 5.36 -6.10 4.11
N LEU A 52 4.28 -5.36 4.38
CA LEU A 52 4.29 -3.90 4.35
C LEU A 52 4.95 -3.37 5.63
N SER A 53 5.86 -2.43 5.47
CA SER A 53 6.60 -1.78 6.55
C SER A 53 6.35 -0.28 6.51
N PHE A 54 5.92 0.29 7.63
CA PHE A 54 5.54 1.70 7.79
C PHE A 54 6.78 2.53 8.14
N THR A 55 7.76 2.46 7.24
CA THR A 55 9.08 3.06 7.35
C THR A 55 9.79 3.04 5.99
N GLU A 56 10.96 3.66 5.93
CA GLU A 56 11.87 3.65 4.78
C GLU A 56 12.37 2.24 4.43
N ALA A 57 12.71 2.01 3.16
CA ALA A 57 13.09 0.67 2.67
C ALA A 57 14.27 0.04 3.43
N ASN A 58 15.26 0.83 3.86
CA ASN A 58 16.43 0.32 4.60
C ASN A 58 16.11 -0.18 6.02
N LYS A 59 14.91 0.09 6.54
CA LYS A 59 14.45 -0.36 7.86
C LYS A 59 13.37 -1.46 7.77
N ALA A 60 12.92 -1.79 6.57
CA ALA A 60 11.93 -2.84 6.37
C ALA A 60 12.53 -4.22 6.65
N ALA A 61 11.77 -5.07 7.34
CA ALA A 61 12.18 -6.43 7.66
C ALA A 61 11.00 -7.39 7.50
N ILE A 62 11.31 -8.61 7.06
CA ILE A 62 10.31 -9.68 6.87
C ILE A 62 9.62 -9.94 8.22
N ASN A 63 8.27 -9.98 8.20
CA ASN A 63 7.42 -10.22 9.36
C ASN A 63 7.55 -9.18 10.51
N LYS A 64 8.01 -7.96 10.21
CA LYS A 64 8.07 -6.82 11.16
C LYS A 64 7.11 -5.68 10.82
N GLY A 65 6.01 -5.99 10.15
CA GLY A 65 4.97 -5.05 9.76
C GLY A 65 3.65 -5.77 9.45
N ILE A 66 2.83 -5.20 8.56
CA ILE A 66 1.57 -5.83 8.15
C ILE A 66 1.86 -6.88 7.08
N VAL A 67 1.55 -8.15 7.38
CA VAL A 67 1.75 -9.26 6.44
C VAL A 67 0.49 -9.44 5.60
N LEU A 68 0.63 -9.22 4.29
CA LEU A 68 -0.39 -9.55 3.31
C LEU A 68 -0.16 -10.97 2.80
N LYS A 69 -1.07 -11.88 3.14
CA LYS A 69 -1.13 -13.22 2.53
C LYS A 69 -1.49 -13.11 1.03
N PRO A 70 -1.26 -14.16 0.21
CA PRO A 70 -1.70 -14.17 -1.18
C PRO A 70 -3.18 -13.78 -1.32
N GLY A 71 -3.49 -12.82 -2.19
CA GLY A 71 -4.83 -12.27 -2.37
C GLY A 71 -5.31 -11.32 -1.27
N GLY A 72 -4.52 -11.12 -0.20
CA GLY A 72 -4.84 -10.20 0.88
C GLY A 72 -4.62 -8.73 0.49
N SER A 73 -5.32 -7.84 1.18
CA SER A 73 -5.20 -6.40 1.01
C SER A 73 -5.09 -5.67 2.35
N TYR A 74 -4.57 -4.44 2.29
CA TYR A 74 -4.59 -3.51 3.41
C TYR A 74 -4.85 -2.11 2.89
N GLU A 75 -5.65 -1.36 3.64
CA GLU A 75 -6.01 0.01 3.32
C GLU A 75 -5.59 0.96 4.44
N ILE A 76 -5.09 2.12 4.03
CA ILE A 76 -4.92 3.32 4.84
C ILE A 76 -6.09 4.25 4.47
N ASN A 77 -6.84 4.70 5.47
CA ASN A 77 -7.97 5.62 5.32
C ASN A 77 -8.08 6.52 6.56
N SER A 78 -9.19 7.24 6.73
CA SER A 78 -9.39 8.16 7.84
C SER A 78 -9.35 7.53 9.24
N THR A 79 -9.56 6.22 9.36
CA THR A 79 -9.59 5.51 10.66
C THR A 79 -8.21 5.04 11.13
N ASN A 80 -7.25 4.91 10.20
CA ASN A 80 -5.90 4.41 10.45
C ASN A 80 -4.85 5.22 9.65
N LEU A 81 -5.08 6.52 9.52
CA LEU A 81 -4.32 7.38 8.63
C LEU A 81 -2.83 7.36 8.96
N TYR A 82 -2.03 7.01 7.96
CA TYR A 82 -0.58 7.01 8.05
C TYR A 82 0.00 7.84 6.91
N LEU A 83 0.72 8.91 7.27
CA LEU A 83 1.27 9.89 6.32
C LEU A 83 2.77 9.67 6.03
N GLY A 84 3.42 8.72 6.70
CA GLY A 84 4.82 8.39 6.46
C GLY A 84 5.04 7.54 5.22
N ALA A 85 6.30 7.21 4.95
CA ALA A 85 6.69 6.32 3.86
C ALA A 85 6.25 4.87 4.13
N VAL A 86 5.82 4.17 3.08
CA VAL A 86 5.52 2.73 3.15
C VAL A 86 6.45 2.00 2.20
N SER A 87 7.18 1.04 2.76
CA SER A 87 8.02 0.10 2.03
C SER A 87 7.43 -1.31 2.08
N ALA A 88 7.89 -2.18 1.20
CA ALA A 88 7.48 -3.58 1.16
C ALA A 88 8.69 -4.49 0.99
N ILE A 89 8.64 -5.65 1.63
CA ILE A 89 9.66 -6.70 1.54
C ILE A 89 8.98 -8.07 1.51
N SER A 90 9.55 -9.01 0.77
CA SER A 90 9.14 -10.40 0.77
C SER A 90 10.35 -11.32 0.81
N LYS A 91 10.16 -12.53 1.35
CA LYS A 91 11.15 -13.60 1.35
C LYS A 91 11.47 -14.10 -0.07
N PHE A 92 10.50 -14.00 -0.97
CA PHE A 92 10.60 -14.45 -2.36
C PHE A 92 10.36 -13.27 -3.32
N ALA A 93 10.64 -13.48 -4.61
CA ALA A 93 10.22 -12.52 -5.62
C ALA A 93 8.69 -12.43 -5.59
N ALA A 94 8.17 -11.20 -5.56
CA ALA A 94 6.75 -10.95 -5.37
C ALA A 94 6.29 -9.77 -6.24
N LYS A 95 4.97 -9.67 -6.42
CA LYS A 95 4.32 -8.58 -7.12
C LYS A 95 3.06 -8.20 -6.37
N PHE A 96 2.76 -6.91 -6.30
CA PHE A 96 1.51 -6.42 -5.74
C PHE A 96 1.12 -5.11 -6.42
N SER A 97 -0.16 -4.78 -6.34
CA SER A 97 -0.68 -3.50 -6.82
C SER A 97 -0.88 -2.57 -5.64
N PHE A 98 -0.70 -1.28 -5.86
CA PHE A 98 -1.02 -0.26 -4.87
C PHE A 98 -1.70 0.94 -5.51
N MET A 99 -2.39 1.69 -4.66
CA MET A 99 -3.01 2.96 -5.02
C MET A 99 -2.82 3.94 -3.88
N GLU A 100 -2.60 5.21 -4.20
CA GLU A 100 -2.56 6.31 -3.24
C GLU A 100 -3.44 7.45 -3.77
N CYS A 101 -4.30 7.99 -2.91
CA CYS A 101 -5.12 9.15 -3.21
C CYS A 101 -4.79 10.32 -2.28
N VAL A 102 -4.73 11.52 -2.85
CA VAL A 102 -4.25 12.75 -2.18
C VAL A 102 -5.22 13.90 -2.37
N GLU A 103 -5.31 14.79 -1.38
CA GLU A 103 -6.11 16.03 -1.39
C GLU A 103 -5.39 17.17 -0.66
#